data_AF-A0A915ZWR3-F1
#
_entry.id   AF-A0A915ZWR3-F1
#
_cell.length_a   1.000
_cell.length_b   1.000
_cell.length_c   1.000
_cell.angle_alpha   90.00
_cell.angle_beta   90.00
_cell.angle_gamma   90.00
#
_symmetry.space_group_name_H-M   'P 1'
#
loop_
_entity.id
_entity.type
_entity.pdbx_description
1 polymer ?
#
loop_
_entity_poly.entity_id
_entity_poly.type
_entity_poly.pdbx_seq_one_letter_code
_entity_poly.pdbx_strand_id
1 'polypeptide(L)'
;MKTSNQKASGKFPGAYVFPPVKGLENKCPVTGLDFASLYPSIIMTYNLSPEKMVSTLSEADELERENKVLHNIEFKYNGNPIRAWTIRQ
;
A
#
# COMPACT_ATOMS: atom_id res chain seq x y z
N MET A 1 -10.92 -27.24 -0.84
CA MET A 1 -9.77 -26.33 -1.04
C MET A 1 -9.15 -26.08 0.32
N LYS A 2 -7.93 -26.59 0.59
CA LYS A 2 -7.29 -26.44 1.90
C LYS A 2 -6.76 -25.00 1.99
N THR A 3 -7.42 -24.13 2.74
CA THR A 3 -6.85 -22.84 3.15
C THR A 3 -5.72 -23.14 4.13
N SER A 4 -4.48 -23.11 3.65
CA SER A 4 -3.32 -23.15 4.52
C SER A 4 -3.32 -21.87 5.36
N ASN A 5 -3.77 -21.96 6.61
CA ASN A 5 -3.65 -20.94 7.66
C ASN A 5 -2.16 -20.76 8.06
N GLN A 6 -1.28 -20.52 7.10
CA GLN A 6 0.09 -20.14 7.38
C GLN A 6 0.09 -18.63 7.64
N LYS A 7 -0.06 -18.25 8.92
CA LYS A 7 0.26 -16.88 9.33
C LYS A 7 1.74 -16.66 9.02
N ALA A 8 2.02 -15.68 8.17
CA ALA A 8 3.39 -15.22 7.99
C ALA A 8 3.94 -14.78 9.35
N SER A 9 4.92 -15.51 9.89
CA SER A 9 5.63 -15.14 11.10
C SER A 9 6.79 -14.22 10.70
N GLY A 10 6.64 -12.93 10.96
CA GLY A 10 7.66 -11.95 10.60
C GLY A 10 7.31 -10.53 11.05
N LYS A 11 8.34 -9.69 11.17
CA LYS A 11 8.16 -8.24 11.35
C LYS A 11 7.92 -7.62 9.97
N PHE A 12 6.85 -6.83 9.85
CA PHE A 12 6.57 -6.06 8.64
C PHE A 12 7.15 -4.64 8.77
N PRO A 13 7.56 -4.02 7.64
CA PRO A 13 8.04 -2.65 7.66
C PRO A 13 6.89 -1.71 8.03
N GLY A 14 7.23 -0.65 8.75
CA GLY A 14 6.30 0.40 9.16
C GLY A 14 6.43 1.66 8.31
N ALA A 15 6.21 2.81 8.93
CA ALA A 15 6.33 4.11 8.29
C ALA A 15 7.77 4.43 7.84
N TYR A 16 7.88 5.27 6.82
CA TYR A 16 9.13 5.87 6.40
C TYR A 16 9.39 7.17 7.17
N VAL A 17 10.64 7.39 7.58
CA VAL A 17 11.09 8.62 8.25
C VAL A 17 12.16 9.28 7.39
N PHE A 18 11.91 10.52 6.97
CA PHE A 18 12.90 11.30 6.26
C PHE A 18 14.09 11.60 7.19
N PRO A 19 15.34 11.43 6.73
CA PRO A 19 16.50 11.80 7.52
C PRO A 19 16.52 13.33 7.73
N PRO A 20 16.67 13.82 8.97
CA PRO A 20 16.66 15.26 9.22
C PRO A 20 17.99 15.89 8.82
N VAL A 21 17.94 17.12 8.31
CA VAL A 21 19.12 17.99 8.22
C VAL A 21 19.33 18.60 9.61
N LYS A 22 20.41 18.20 10.28
CA LYS A 22 20.71 18.69 11.63
C LYS A 22 21.15 20.16 11.58
N GLY A 23 20.56 20.98 12.44
CA GLY A 23 20.90 22.38 12.56
C GLY A 23 19.72 23.22 13.04
N LEU A 24 19.93 24.52 13.18
CA LEU A 24 18.90 25.51 13.46
C LEU A 24 18.49 26.18 12.14
N GLU A 25 17.22 26.05 11.77
CA GLU A 25 16.67 26.73 10.59
C GLU A 25 16.18 28.14 10.99
N ASN A 26 16.88 29.16 10.53
CA ASN A 26 16.64 30.58 10.88
C ASN A 26 16.29 31.45 9.66
N LYS A 27 16.28 30.90 8.44
CA LYS A 27 16.09 31.69 7.21
C LYS A 27 14.62 32.01 6.97
N CYS A 28 13.71 31.12 7.34
CA CYS A 28 12.28 31.29 7.21
C CYS A 28 11.50 30.46 8.25
N PRO A 29 10.23 30.81 8.53
CA PRO A 29 9.35 29.97 9.35
C PRO A 29 9.15 28.57 8.73
N VAL A 30 9.11 27.55 9.57
CA VAL A 30 8.85 26.16 9.17
C VAL A 30 7.38 25.83 9.41
N THR A 31 6.70 25.30 8.40
CA THR A 31 5.32 24.83 8.50
C THR A 31 5.27 23.30 8.51
N GLY A 32 4.49 22.72 9.42
CA GLY A 32 4.19 21.29 9.43
C GLY A 32 2.95 21.00 8.59
N LEU A 33 3.09 20.11 7.61
CA LEU A 33 1.96 19.52 6.87
C LEU A 33 1.77 18.09 7.34
N ASP A 34 0.52 17.68 7.53
CA ASP A 34 0.17 16.34 7.95
C ASP A 34 -1.05 15.81 7.18
N PHE A 35 -1.14 14.50 7.02
CA PHE A 35 -2.29 13.85 6.41
C PHE A 35 -3.33 13.50 7.48
N ALA A 36 -4.57 13.93 7.27
CA ALA A 36 -5.67 13.51 8.13
C ALA A 36 -5.87 11.98 8.02
N SER A 37 -5.65 11.28 9.13
CA SER A 37 -5.90 9.83 9.25
C SER A 37 -5.22 9.00 8.16
N LEU A 38 -3.91 9.12 8.00
CA LEU A 38 -3.15 8.51 6.89
C LEU A 38 -3.50 7.04 6.58
N TYR A 39 -3.38 6.13 7.55
CA TYR A 39 -3.65 4.70 7.31
C TYR A 39 -5.12 4.41 6.94
N PRO A 40 -6.12 4.88 7.69
CA PRO A 40 -7.51 4.77 7.27
C PRO A 40 -7.77 5.34 5.86
N SER A 41 -7.21 6.52 5.57
CA SER A 41 -7.35 7.15 4.25
C SER A 41 -6.77 6.29 3.14
N ILE A 42 -5.61 5.65 3.35
CA ILE A 42 -5.01 4.70 2.41
C ILE A 42 -5.91 3.48 2.22
N ILE A 43 -6.41 2.88 3.31
CA ILE A 43 -7.30 1.71 3.27
C ILE A 43 -8.54 2.00 2.41
N MET A 44 -9.19 3.15 2.63
CA MET A 44 -10.36 3.56 1.86
C MET A 44 -10.02 3.89 0.40
N THR A 45 -8.93 4.65 0.18
CA THR A 45 -8.54 5.11 -1.17
C THR A 45 -8.23 3.95 -2.11
N TYR A 46 -7.58 2.91 -1.60
CA TYR A 46 -7.22 1.71 -2.37
C TYR A 46 -8.17 0.55 -2.15
N ASN A 47 -9.28 0.75 -1.44
CA ASN A 47 -10.26 -0.29 -1.14
C ASN A 47 -9.60 -1.57 -0.57
N LEU A 48 -8.67 -1.40 0.37
CA LEU A 48 -7.89 -2.49 0.96
C LEU A 48 -8.79 -3.33 1.86
N SER A 49 -9.25 -4.46 1.34
CA SER A 49 -10.07 -5.41 2.09
C SER A 49 -9.85 -6.83 1.53
N PRO A 50 -9.94 -7.90 2.36
CA PRO A 50 -9.68 -9.26 1.90
C PRO A 50 -10.49 -9.68 0.66
N GLU A 51 -11.74 -9.23 0.55
CA GLU A 51 -12.64 -9.51 -0.57
C GLU A 51 -12.40 -8.68 -1.83
N LYS A 52 -11.49 -7.70 -1.77
CA LYS A 52 -11.16 -6.79 -2.88
C LYS A 52 -9.74 -6.99 -3.41
N MET A 53 -8.92 -7.77 -2.70
CA MET A 53 -7.54 -8.07 -3.05
C MET A 53 -7.45 -9.08 -4.19
N VAL A 54 -6.60 -8.79 -5.18
CA VAL A 54 -6.26 -9.64 -6.31
C VAL A 54 -4.75 -9.84 -6.29
N SER A 55 -4.31 -11.10 -6.20
CA SER A 55 -2.89 -11.42 -5.96
C SER A 55 -2.19 -12.04 -7.16
N THR A 56 -2.91 -12.30 -8.25
CA THR A 56 -2.36 -12.94 -9.46
C THR A 56 -2.64 -12.09 -10.69
N LEU A 57 -1.70 -12.10 -11.64
CA LEU A 57 -1.85 -11.37 -12.90
C LEU A 57 -3.01 -11.93 -13.74
N SER A 58 -3.20 -13.25 -13.76
CA SER A 58 -4.31 -13.89 -14.52
C SER A 58 -5.67 -13.39 -14.06
N GLU A 59 -5.88 -13.30 -12.74
CA GLU A 59 -7.14 -12.82 -12.16
C GLU A 59 -7.33 -11.31 -12.42
N ALA A 60 -6.25 -10.52 -12.38
CA ALA A 60 -6.32 -9.11 -12.76
C ALA A 60 -6.71 -8.94 -14.24
N ASP A 61 -6.09 -9.71 -15.15
CA ASP A 61 -6.38 -9.67 -16.58
C ASP A 61 -7.83 -10.12 -16.88
N GLU A 62 -8.35 -11.11 -16.13
CA GLU A 62 -9.76 -11.52 -16.20
C GLU A 62 -10.71 -10.40 -15.81
N LEU A 63 -10.44 -9.74 -14.67
CA LEU A 63 -11.26 -8.63 -14.19
C LEU A 63 -11.21 -7.41 -15.12
N GLU A 64 -10.06 -7.12 -15.73
CA GLU A 64 -9.94 -6.07 -16.75
C GLU A 64 -10.77 -6.40 -18.00
N ARG A 65 -10.80 -7.67 -18.45
CA ARG A 65 -11.69 -8.12 -19.54
C ARG A 65 -13.17 -8.00 -19.19
N GLU A 66 -13.51 -8.12 -17.90
CA GLU A 66 -14.86 -7.87 -17.37
C GLU A 66 -15.17 -6.37 -17.17
N ASN A 67 -14.32 -5.46 -17.67
CA ASN A 67 -14.42 -4.02 -17.51
C ASN A 67 -14.42 -3.55 -16.04
N LYS A 68 -13.79 -4.30 -15.13
CA LYS A 68 -13.53 -3.82 -13.77
C LYS A 68 -12.32 -2.90 -13.77
N VAL A 69 -12.41 -1.83 -13.00
CA VAL A 69 -11.28 -0.91 -12.78
C VAL A 69 -10.48 -1.41 -11.60
N LEU A 70 -9.16 -1.53 -11.75
CA LEU A 70 -8.25 -2.00 -10.71
C LEU A 70 -7.30 -0.89 -10.27
N HIS A 71 -6.95 -0.86 -8.98
CA HIS A 71 -5.76 -0.17 -8.50
C HIS A 71 -4.57 -1.12 -8.56
N ASN A 72 -3.45 -0.68 -9.14
CA ASN A 72 -2.19 -1.42 -9.08
C ASN A 72 -1.37 -0.96 -7.86
N ILE A 73 -0.95 -1.91 -7.04
CA ILE A 73 -0.12 -1.71 -5.87
C ILE A 73 1.22 -2.38 -6.13
N GLU A 74 2.27 -1.58 -6.32
CA GLU A 74 3.63 -2.06 -6.58
C GLU A 74 4.63 -1.41 -5.61
N PHE A 75 5.37 -2.24 -4.89
CA PHE A 75 6.45 -1.78 -4.00
C PHE A 75 7.50 -2.86 -3.79
N LYS A 76 8.71 -2.47 -3.37
CA LYS A 76 9.77 -3.44 -3.03
C LYS A 76 9.68 -3.81 -1.56
N TYR A 77 9.68 -5.11 -1.25
CA TYR A 77 9.77 -5.65 0.09
C TYR A 77 10.91 -6.66 0.19
N ASN A 78 11.86 -6.46 1.11
CA ASN A 78 13.05 -7.29 1.27
C ASN A 78 13.80 -7.55 -0.07
N GLY A 79 13.87 -6.53 -0.93
CA GLY A 79 14.50 -6.62 -2.26
C GLY A 79 13.64 -7.25 -3.35
N ASN A 80 12.50 -7.86 -3.00
CA ASN A 80 11.59 -8.47 -3.96
C ASN A 80 10.49 -7.46 -4.36
N PRO A 81 10.19 -7.32 -5.66
CA PRO A 81 9.03 -6.56 -6.10
C PRO A 81 7.76 -7.31 -5.68
N ILE A 82 6.90 -6.63 -4.93
CA ILE A 82 5.55 -7.07 -4.60
C ILE A 82 4.61 -6.32 -5.54
N ARG A 83 3.74 -7.09 -6.20
CA ARG A 83 2.69 -6.57 -7.05
C ARG A 83 1.37 -7.19 -6.64
N ALA A 84 0.36 -6.36 -6.44
CA ALA A 84 -0.99 -6.75 -6.12
C ALA A 84 -1.96 -5.74 -6.75
N TRP A 85 -3.24 -6.12 -6.81
CA TRP A 85 -4.29 -5.23 -7.27
C TRP A 85 -5.44 -5.21 -6.28
N THR A 86 -6.23 -4.13 -6.33
CA THR A 86 -7.54 -4.10 -5.69
C THR A 86 -8.61 -3.63 -6.65
N ILE A 87 -9.82 -4.16 -6.51
CA ILE A 87 -10.96 -3.73 -7.32
C ILE A 87 -11.40 -2.34 -6.84
N ARG A 88 -11.45 -1.36 -7.74
CA ARG A 88 -11.97 -0.03 -7.46
C ARG A 88 -13.50 -0.06 -7.37
N GLN A 89 -14.06 0.62 -6.35
CA GLN A 89 -15.51 0.82 -6.21
C GLN A 89 -16.03 1.93 -7.12
#